data_AF-A0AAU6AMS0-F1
#
_entry.id   AF-A0AAU6AMS0-F1
#
_cell.length_a   1.000
_cell.length_b   1.000
_cell.length_c   1.000
_cell.angle_alpha   90.00
_cell.angle_beta   90.00
_cell.angle_gamma   90.00
#
_symmetry.space_group_name_H-M   'P 1'
#
loop_
_entity.id
_entity.type
_entity.pdbx_description
1 polymer ?
#
loop_
_entity_poly.entity_id
_entity_poly.type
_entity_poly.pdbx_seq_one_letter_code
_entity_poly.pdbx_strand_id
1 'polypeptide(L)'
;MTVTLAVAAVVVWMGTVTILIARQPDPGAPSPAALRDGLASALTAHDADALGGLLNYPGSGASDFADNYVAVLNDQGVRDVAVHLLPDDRSPTIAVVTGVAGRGQAFSYRLAVTQEEGRWTVAFTPPLP
;
A
#
# COMPACT_ATOMS: atom_id res chain seq x y z
N MET A 1 -18.25 -7.66 42.08
CA MET A 1 -18.38 -8.57 40.92
C MET A 1 -18.23 -7.83 39.59
N THR A 2 -18.85 -6.66 39.42
CA THR A 2 -18.76 -5.83 38.19
C THR A 2 -17.35 -5.32 37.88
N VAL A 3 -16.61 -4.81 38.88
CA VAL A 3 -15.25 -4.29 38.69
C VAL A 3 -14.29 -5.39 38.18
N THR A 4 -14.36 -6.58 38.74
CA THR A 4 -13.51 -7.72 38.36
C THR A 4 -13.77 -8.16 36.92
N LEU A 5 -15.04 -8.14 36.50
CA LEU A 5 -15.46 -8.50 35.15
C LEU A 5 -15.03 -7.43 34.12
N ALA A 6 -15.14 -6.16 34.49
CA ALA A 6 -14.66 -5.05 33.68
C ALA A 6 -13.14 -5.10 33.48
N VAL A 7 -12.38 -5.36 34.55
CA VAL A 7 -10.91 -5.50 34.46
C VAL A 7 -10.53 -6.67 33.57
N ALA A 8 -11.18 -7.83 33.72
CA ALA A 8 -10.91 -8.99 32.86
C ALA A 8 -11.19 -8.70 31.37
N ALA A 9 -12.29 -8.00 31.08
CA ALA A 9 -12.62 -7.61 29.71
C ALA A 9 -11.57 -6.67 29.09
N VAL A 10 -11.07 -5.69 29.87
CA VAL A 10 -10.01 -4.77 29.42
C VAL A 10 -8.70 -5.53 29.14
N VAL A 11 -8.31 -6.47 29.99
CA VAL A 11 -7.09 -7.28 29.80
C VAL A 11 -7.19 -8.13 28.53
N VAL A 12 -8.33 -8.77 28.30
CA VAL A 12 -8.57 -9.56 27.08
C VAL A 12 -8.53 -8.68 25.83
N TRP A 13 -9.17 -7.51 25.88
CA TRP A 13 -9.15 -6.55 24.77
C TRP A 13 -7.73 -6.05 24.48
N MET A 14 -6.96 -5.67 25.50
CA MET A 14 -5.57 -5.25 25.33
C MET A 14 -4.70 -6.36 24.74
N GLY A 15 -4.86 -7.60 25.22
CA GLY A 15 -4.15 -8.75 24.66
C GLY A 15 -4.50 -8.98 23.19
N THR A 16 -5.77 -8.83 22.83
CA THR A 16 -6.23 -8.95 21.44
C THR A 16 -5.62 -7.86 20.55
N VAL A 17 -5.66 -6.60 20.98
CA VAL A 17 -5.05 -5.47 20.25
C VAL A 17 -3.54 -5.68 20.08
N THR A 18 -2.86 -6.13 21.13
CA THR A 18 -1.41 -6.40 21.08
C THR A 18 -1.06 -7.49 20.06
N ILE A 19 -1.86 -8.57 20.02
CA ILE A 19 -1.68 -9.65 19.04
C ILE A 19 -1.96 -9.16 17.62
N LEU A 20 -2.99 -8.32 17.42
CA LEU A 20 -3.32 -7.75 16.12
C LEU A 20 -2.19 -6.85 15.60
N ILE A 21 -1.64 -6.00 16.46
CA ILE A 21 -0.49 -5.14 16.11
C ILE A 21 0.73 -6.00 15.78
N ALA A 22 1.05 -7.01 16.60
CA ALA A 22 2.20 -7.88 16.37
C ALA A 22 2.10 -8.75 15.10
N ARG A 23 0.89 -8.89 14.52
CA ARG A 23 0.65 -9.65 13.29
C ARG A 23 0.50 -8.78 12.05
N GLN A 24 0.49 -7.46 12.18
CA GLN A 24 0.53 -6.61 11.01
C GLN A 24 1.88 -6.83 10.33
N PRO A 25 1.91 -7.36 9.10
CA PRO A 25 3.17 -7.54 8.39
C PRO A 25 3.81 -6.17 8.19
N ASP A 26 5.13 -6.10 8.35
CA ASP A 26 5.86 -4.85 8.11
C ASP A 26 5.49 -4.29 6.73
N PRO A 27 5.25 -2.98 6.61
CA PRO A 27 4.93 -2.37 5.33
C PRO A 27 6.02 -2.60 4.30
N GLY A 28 5.62 -2.63 3.03
CA GLY A 28 6.46 -2.87 1.88
C GLY A 28 6.58 -4.34 1.48
N ALA A 29 6.99 -4.58 0.25
CA ALA A 29 7.17 -5.91 -0.30
C ALA A 29 8.55 -6.50 0.03
N PRO A 30 8.69 -7.84 0.10
CA PRO A 30 9.96 -8.50 0.41
C PRO A 30 10.96 -8.48 -0.77
N SER A 31 10.54 -8.09 -1.96
CA SER A 31 11.40 -7.99 -3.14
C SER A 31 10.83 -7.00 -4.17
N PRO A 32 11.64 -6.50 -5.12
CA PRO A 32 11.16 -5.66 -6.21
C PRO A 32 10.05 -6.33 -7.04
N ALA A 33 10.19 -7.62 -7.36
CA ALA A 33 9.18 -8.36 -8.10
C ALA A 33 7.85 -8.43 -7.32
N ALA A 34 7.91 -8.68 -6.01
CA ALA A 34 6.74 -8.67 -5.16
C ALA A 34 6.11 -7.27 -5.05
N LEU A 35 6.91 -6.20 -5.05
CA LEU A 35 6.41 -4.82 -5.11
C LEU A 35 5.64 -4.57 -6.41
N ARG A 36 6.23 -4.93 -7.56
CA ARG A 36 5.61 -4.77 -8.87
C ARG A 36 4.27 -5.50 -8.94
N ASP A 37 4.29 -6.78 -8.61
CA ASP A 37 3.12 -7.65 -8.74
C ASP A 37 2.03 -7.25 -7.72
N GLY A 38 2.42 -6.93 -6.49
CA GLY A 38 1.52 -6.43 -5.45
C GLY A 38 0.90 -5.09 -5.82
N LEU A 39 1.68 -4.14 -6.34
CA LEU A 39 1.17 -2.83 -6.76
C LEU A 39 0.22 -2.95 -7.95
N ALA A 40 0.57 -3.75 -8.97
CA ALA A 40 -0.31 -4.00 -10.11
C ALA A 40 -1.64 -4.64 -9.67
N SER A 41 -1.57 -5.62 -8.77
CA SER A 41 -2.75 -6.29 -8.21
C SER A 41 -3.62 -5.31 -7.41
N ALA A 42 -3.04 -4.54 -6.48
CA ALA A 42 -3.78 -3.61 -5.64
C ALA A 42 -4.49 -2.54 -6.47
N LEU A 43 -3.80 -1.97 -7.47
CA LEU A 43 -4.38 -0.97 -8.35
C LEU A 43 -5.44 -1.55 -9.30
N THR A 44 -5.28 -2.79 -9.77
CA THR A 44 -6.28 -3.45 -10.63
C THR A 44 -7.53 -3.84 -9.85
N ALA A 45 -7.36 -4.32 -8.62
CA ALA A 45 -8.46 -4.75 -7.76
C ALA A 45 -9.13 -3.59 -7.01
N HIS A 46 -8.59 -2.37 -7.11
CA HIS A 46 -8.97 -1.23 -6.28
C HIS A 46 -8.91 -1.55 -4.77
N ASP A 47 -7.86 -2.29 -4.37
CA ASP A 47 -7.67 -2.78 -3.01
C ASP A 47 -6.86 -1.77 -2.18
N ALA A 48 -7.56 -1.03 -1.31
CA ALA A 48 -6.97 -0.01 -0.46
C ALA A 48 -5.99 -0.58 0.57
N ASP A 49 -6.32 -1.73 1.17
CA ASP A 49 -5.49 -2.35 2.20
C ASP A 49 -4.17 -2.83 1.60
N ALA A 50 -4.23 -3.50 0.45
CA ALA A 50 -3.05 -3.94 -0.28
C ALA A 50 -2.21 -2.77 -0.77
N LEU A 51 -2.84 -1.69 -1.27
CA LEU A 51 -2.13 -0.48 -1.68
C LEU A 51 -1.44 0.19 -0.49
N GLY A 52 -2.17 0.41 0.61
CA GLY A 52 -1.66 1.02 1.83
C GLY A 52 -0.45 0.29 2.41
N GLY A 53 -0.47 -1.05 2.35
CA GLY A 53 0.66 -1.89 2.75
C GLY A 53 1.93 -1.75 1.90
N LEU A 54 1.88 -1.07 0.75
CA LEU A 54 3.03 -0.83 -0.13
C LEU A 54 3.49 0.64 -0.12
N LEU A 55 2.77 1.53 0.55
CA LEU A 55 3.08 2.96 0.57
C LEU A 55 4.15 3.28 1.61
N ASN A 56 5.17 4.02 1.17
CA ASN A 56 5.96 4.84 2.08
C ASN A 56 5.25 6.17 2.24
N TYR A 57 4.39 6.26 3.25
CA TYR A 57 3.63 7.48 3.56
C TYR A 57 3.97 7.94 4.98
N PRO A 58 4.29 9.23 5.19
CA PRO A 58 4.67 9.72 6.51
C PRO A 58 3.49 9.65 7.49
N GLY A 59 3.75 9.13 8.70
CA GLY A 59 2.77 9.03 9.77
C GLY A 59 1.72 7.93 9.53
N SER A 60 0.54 8.09 10.10
CA SER A 60 -0.53 7.09 10.05
C SER A 60 -1.51 7.28 8.89
N GLY A 61 -1.21 8.13 7.91
CA GLY A 61 -2.14 8.54 6.85
C GLY A 61 -2.20 7.62 5.62
N ALA A 62 -1.44 6.52 5.60
CA ALA A 62 -1.35 5.63 4.45
C ALA A 62 -2.70 4.99 4.08
N SER A 63 -3.49 4.58 5.08
CA SER A 63 -4.82 3.97 4.88
C SER A 63 -5.79 4.95 4.23
N ASP A 64 -5.91 6.15 4.81
CA ASP A 64 -6.85 7.17 4.33
C ASP A 64 -6.47 7.63 2.92
N PHE A 65 -5.18 7.74 2.63
CA PHE A 65 -4.71 8.02 1.27
C PHE A 65 -5.11 6.89 0.32
N ALA A 66 -4.84 5.63 0.69
CA ALA A 66 -5.13 4.48 -0.16
C ALA A 66 -6.63 4.35 -0.46
N ASP A 67 -7.49 4.52 0.55
CA ASP A 67 -8.95 4.52 0.40
C ASP A 67 -9.43 5.58 -0.61
N ASN A 68 -8.97 6.82 -0.43
CA ASN A 68 -9.32 7.91 -1.34
C ASN A 68 -8.78 7.66 -2.74
N TYR A 69 -7.57 7.09 -2.85
CA TYR A 69 -6.94 6.84 -4.14
C TYR A 69 -7.70 5.76 -4.93
N VAL A 70 -8.02 4.62 -4.31
CA VAL A 70 -8.75 3.53 -4.99
C VAL A 70 -10.19 3.92 -5.32
N ALA A 71 -10.82 4.79 -4.51
CA ALA A 71 -12.13 5.35 -4.83
C ALA A 71 -12.08 6.14 -6.15
N VAL A 72 -11.04 6.97 -6.34
CA VAL A 72 -10.83 7.70 -7.60
C VAL A 72 -10.58 6.74 -8.76
N LEU A 73 -9.78 5.69 -8.59
CA LEU A 73 -9.56 4.68 -9.65
C LEU A 73 -10.88 4.02 -10.08
N ASN A 74 -11.72 3.69 -9.10
CA ASN A 74 -13.03 3.08 -9.33
C ASN A 74 -13.99 4.04 -10.06
N ASP A 75 -14.08 5.29 -9.61
CA ASP A 75 -14.91 6.33 -10.22
C ASP A 75 -14.47 6.65 -11.65
N GLN A 76 -13.17 6.56 -11.93
CA GLN A 76 -12.61 6.73 -13.26
C GLN A 76 -12.64 5.46 -14.11
N GLY A 77 -13.15 4.33 -13.59
CA GLY A 77 -13.24 3.06 -14.32
C GLY A 77 -11.88 2.54 -14.80
N VAL A 78 -10.86 2.67 -13.96
CA VAL A 78 -9.50 2.23 -14.25
C VAL A 78 -9.44 0.70 -14.41
N ARG A 79 -8.66 0.24 -15.39
CA ARG A 79 -8.42 -1.17 -15.68
C ARG A 79 -7.12 -1.35 -16.47
N ASP A 80 -6.79 -2.62 -16.74
CA ASP A 80 -5.60 -3.03 -17.51
C ASP A 80 -4.31 -2.40 -16.95
N VAL A 81 -4.22 -2.34 -15.62
CA VAL A 81 -3.09 -1.71 -14.95
C VAL A 81 -1.86 -2.61 -15.07
N ALA A 82 -0.74 -2.02 -15.47
CA ALA A 82 0.56 -2.65 -15.49
C ALA A 82 1.58 -1.78 -14.76
N VAL A 83 2.57 -2.44 -14.15
CA VAL A 83 3.65 -1.78 -13.40
C VAL A 83 4.97 -2.25 -13.98
N HIS A 84 5.84 -1.30 -14.29
CA HIS A 84 7.20 -1.54 -14.74
C HIS A 84 8.20 -0.85 -13.81
N LEU A 85 9.24 -1.57 -13.42
CA LEU A 85 10.27 -1.06 -12.54
C LEU A 85 11.47 -0.55 -13.34
N LEU A 86 12.04 0.56 -12.91
CA LEU A 86 13.20 1.19 -13.52
C LEU A 86 14.28 1.48 -12.46
N PRO A 87 15.58 1.38 -12.82
CA PRO A 87 16.09 1.00 -14.14
C PRO A 87 15.93 -0.50 -14.45
N ASP A 88 15.81 -1.35 -13.43
CA ASP A 88 15.62 -2.80 -13.55
C ASP A 88 14.90 -3.39 -12.32
N ASP A 89 14.60 -4.70 -12.38
CA ASP A 89 13.93 -5.46 -11.32
C ASP A 89 14.85 -5.83 -10.13
N ARG A 90 16.12 -5.41 -10.11
CA ARG A 90 17.05 -5.72 -9.01
C ARG A 90 17.23 -4.55 -8.05
N SER A 91 17.30 -3.34 -8.57
CA SER A 91 17.51 -2.13 -7.76
C SER A 91 16.70 -0.97 -8.32
N PRO A 92 15.37 -1.08 -8.32
CA PRO A 92 14.50 -0.04 -8.86
C PRO A 92 14.50 1.22 -7.99
N THR A 93 14.41 2.36 -8.64
CA THR A 93 14.18 3.66 -8.01
C THR A 93 12.86 4.29 -8.45
N ILE A 94 12.23 3.74 -9.50
CA ILE A 94 10.98 4.24 -10.07
C ILE A 94 10.07 3.06 -10.42
N ALA A 95 8.79 3.19 -10.09
CA ALA A 95 7.72 2.36 -10.62
C ALA A 95 6.90 3.19 -11.62
N VAL A 96 6.85 2.74 -12.87
CA VAL A 96 6.02 3.31 -13.92
C VAL A 96 4.70 2.54 -13.92
N VAL A 97 3.63 3.23 -13.58
CA VAL A 97 2.27 2.69 -13.64
C VAL A 97 1.65 3.12 -14.96
N THR A 98 1.03 2.17 -15.66
CA THR A 98 0.25 2.41 -16.87
C THR A 98 -1.11 1.77 -16.73
N GLY A 99 -2.13 2.30 -17.40
CA GLY A 99 -3.43 1.66 -17.45
C GLY A 99 -4.39 2.40 -18.37
N VAL A 100 -5.66 1.99 -18.32
CA VAL A 100 -6.73 2.58 -19.12
C VAL A 100 -7.81 3.10 -18.17
N ALA A 101 -8.14 4.38 -18.29
CA ALA A 101 -9.25 5.01 -17.60
C ALA A 101 -10.51 5.03 -18.48
N GLY A 102 -11.61 5.55 -17.93
CA GLY A 102 -12.91 5.66 -18.57
C GLY A 102 -12.85 6.18 -20.00
N ARG A 103 -13.75 5.66 -20.84
CA ARG A 103 -13.77 5.89 -22.32
C ARG A 103 -12.52 5.37 -23.07
N GLY A 104 -11.66 4.57 -22.43
CA GLY A 104 -10.50 3.96 -23.08
C GLY A 104 -9.26 4.85 -23.11
N GLN A 105 -9.22 5.89 -22.28
CA GLN A 105 -8.08 6.81 -22.24
C GLN A 105 -6.89 6.15 -21.53
N ALA A 106 -5.78 5.96 -22.25
CA ALA A 106 -4.54 5.49 -21.63
C ALA A 106 -3.96 6.55 -20.69
N PHE A 107 -3.42 6.11 -19.55
CA PHE A 107 -2.67 6.96 -18.63
C PHE A 107 -1.33 6.31 -18.27
N SER A 108 -0.39 7.15 -17.83
CA SER A 108 0.86 6.70 -17.22
C SER A 108 1.37 7.71 -16.22
N TYR A 109 1.91 7.24 -15.10
CA TYR A 109 2.57 8.07 -14.10
C TYR A 109 3.74 7.32 -13.46
N ARG A 110 4.58 8.06 -12.73
CA ARG A 110 5.77 7.54 -12.05
C ARG A 110 5.64 7.69 -10.54
N LEU A 111 6.03 6.65 -9.83
CA LEU A 111 6.17 6.63 -8.37
C LEU A 111 7.64 6.43 -8.01
N ALA A 112 8.08 7.07 -6.94
CA ALA A 112 9.39 6.80 -6.37
C ALA A 112 9.35 5.43 -5.69
N VAL A 113 10.38 4.62 -5.91
CA VAL A 113 10.58 3.35 -5.21
C VAL A 113 11.67 3.56 -4.17
N THR A 114 11.41 3.16 -2.94
CA THR A 114 12.35 3.24 -1.82
C THR A 114 12.53 1.87 -1.19
N GLN A 115 13.68 1.67 -0.56
CA GLN A 115 13.95 0.48 0.25
C GLN A 115 14.24 0.93 1.68
N GLU A 116 13.45 0.44 2.63
CA GLU A 116 13.62 0.67 4.06
C GLU A 116 13.60 -0.68 4.77
N GLU A 117 14.59 -0.94 5.64
CA GLU A 117 14.70 -2.18 6.42
C GLU A 117 14.59 -3.48 5.59
N GLY A 118 15.03 -3.44 4.32
CA GLY A 118 14.96 -4.57 3.40
C GLY A 118 13.61 -4.77 2.71
N ARG A 119 12.61 -3.93 3.01
CA ARG A 119 11.29 -3.92 2.38
C ARG A 119 11.22 -2.83 1.31
N TRP A 120 10.45 -3.11 0.27
CA TRP A 120 10.31 -2.25 -0.92
C TRP A 120 8.96 -1.56 -0.91
N THR A 121 8.97 -0.25 -1.07
CA THR A 121 7.77 0.59 -0.97
C THR A 121 7.72 1.59 -2.12
N VAL A 122 6.54 2.17 -2.36
CA VAL A 122 6.37 3.30 -3.28
C VAL A 122 5.92 4.55 -2.53
N ALA A 123 6.42 5.71 -2.99
CA ALA A 123 6.00 7.01 -2.49
C ALA A 123 5.37 7.84 -3.62
N PHE A 124 4.23 8.45 -3.29
CA PHE A 124 3.61 9.49 -4.12
C PHE A 124 4.19 10.87 -3.85
N THR A 125 4.87 11.02 -2.71
CA THR A 125 5.69 12.19 -2.41
C THR A 125 6.99 12.11 -3.23
N PRO A 126 7.36 13.19 -3.93
CA PRO A 126 8.66 13.26 -4.58
C PRO A 126 9.78 13.09 -3.55
N PRO A 127 10.85 12.36 -3.87
CA PRO A 127 12.01 12.27 -2.99
C PRO A 127 12.62 13.67 -2.83
N LEU A 128 12.76 14.12 -1.59
CA LEU A 128 13.42 15.38 -1.26
C LEU A 128 14.89 15.08 -0.91
N PRO A 129 15.85 15.88 -1.41
CA PRO A 129 17.27 15.77 -1.04
C PRO A 129 17.56 16.25 0.39
#